data_AF-A0A833SDA6-F1
#
_entry.id   AF-A0A833SDA6-F1
#
_cell.length_a   1.000
_cell.length_b   1.000
_cell.length_c   1.000
_cell.angle_alpha   90.00
_cell.angle_beta   90.00
_cell.angle_gamma   90.00
#
_symmetry.space_group_name_H-M   'P 1'
#
loop_
_entity.id
_entity.type
_entity.pdbx_description
1 polymer ?
#
loop_
_entity_poly.entity_id
_entity_poly.type
_entity_poly.pdbx_seq_one_letter_code
_entity_poly.pdbx_strand_id
1 'polypeptide(L)'
;MNDLPLPFICVEGSSGMGKSQLAFTLQGSRPWFYWHAARVTDASQAMYNNFKLISEAFRKVVEMDDPVVKPMEDILNFQSGIYQTVDLWTCGFISCLLKYSKHQSAQMIHLEQKIEFHVEMRTAQDVYNEVKKMKEENGKQLPFFILDEMTPNARTSSVAAFQRNIFRTCGLVVIVMGTDSKISNLVTQATGSSTGKHM
;
A
#
# COMPACT_ATOMS: atom_id res chain seq x y z
N MET A 1 13.33 -0.96 -13.30
CA MET A 1 13.33 0.39 -12.67
C MET A 1 14.71 0.73 -12.13
N ASN A 2 15.31 1.87 -12.50
CA ASN A 2 16.62 2.32 -11.98
C ASN A 2 16.51 3.36 -10.85
N ASP A 3 15.32 3.87 -10.57
CA ASP A 3 15.09 4.82 -9.48
C ASP A 3 14.89 4.06 -8.16
N LEU A 4 15.41 4.63 -7.06
CA LEU A 4 15.13 4.13 -5.72
C LEU A 4 13.62 4.22 -5.43
N PRO A 5 13.04 3.21 -4.74
CA PRO A 5 11.62 3.17 -4.45
C PRO A 5 11.28 4.29 -3.49
N LEU A 6 10.07 4.84 -3.59
CA LEU A 6 9.70 5.96 -2.73
C LEU A 6 9.80 5.58 -1.25
N PRO A 7 10.24 6.52 -0.38
CA PRO A 7 10.13 6.33 1.05
C PRO A 7 8.66 6.17 1.44
N PHE A 8 8.42 5.46 2.53
CA PHE A 8 7.09 5.32 3.12
C PHE A 8 7.10 5.91 4.53
N ILE A 9 5.92 6.29 5.02
CA ILE A 9 5.77 6.81 6.39
C ILE A 9 5.25 5.68 7.26
N CYS A 10 5.87 5.45 8.41
CA CYS A 10 5.39 4.52 9.42
C CYS A 10 4.88 5.31 10.63
N VAL A 11 3.63 5.09 11.02
CA VAL A 11 3.03 5.68 12.23
C VAL A 11 2.79 4.56 13.24
N GLU A 12 3.62 4.51 14.26
CA GLU A 12 3.52 3.58 15.37
C GLU A 12 2.87 4.27 16.57
N GLY A 13 1.95 3.58 17.23
CA GLY A 13 1.39 4.02 18.50
C GLY A 13 0.35 3.05 19.02
N SER A 14 0.16 3.02 20.35
CA SER A 14 -0.86 2.18 20.99
C SER A 14 -2.27 2.49 20.47
N SER A 15 -3.21 1.57 20.72
CA SER A 15 -4.62 1.83 20.43
C SER A 15 -5.09 3.08 21.18
N GLY A 16 -5.89 3.92 20.52
CA GLY A 16 -6.37 5.19 21.09
C GLY A 16 -5.40 6.38 21.00
N MET A 17 -4.18 6.22 20.49
CA MET A 17 -3.19 7.33 20.39
C MET A 17 -3.40 8.27 19.20
N GLY A 18 -4.57 8.28 18.56
CA GLY A 18 -4.88 9.26 17.52
C GLY A 18 -4.42 8.91 16.10
N LYS A 19 -3.97 7.67 15.81
CA LYS A 19 -3.43 7.30 14.47
C LYS A 19 -4.47 7.44 13.36
N SER A 20 -5.67 6.92 13.56
CA SER A 20 -6.73 7.04 12.56
C SER A 20 -7.27 8.47 12.48
N GLN A 21 -7.27 9.22 13.60
CA GLN A 21 -7.54 10.66 13.59
C GLN A 21 -6.49 11.43 12.79
N LEU A 22 -5.21 11.09 12.90
CA LEU A 22 -4.15 11.62 12.04
C LEU A 22 -4.51 11.34 10.58
N ALA A 23 -4.80 10.09 10.23
CA ALA A 23 -5.17 9.72 8.86
C ALA A 23 -6.37 10.49 8.29
N PHE A 24 -7.38 10.80 9.11
CA PHE A 24 -8.56 11.55 8.68
C PHE A 24 -8.39 13.07 8.72
N THR A 25 -7.43 13.56 9.50
CA THR A 25 -7.04 14.98 9.54
C THR A 25 -5.94 15.32 8.55
N LEU A 26 -5.39 14.32 7.82
CA LEU A 26 -4.56 14.54 6.64
C LEU A 26 -5.39 15.23 5.55
N GLN A 27 -5.67 16.51 5.73
CA GLN A 27 -6.11 17.39 4.67
C GLN A 27 -4.91 17.79 3.85
N GLY A 28 -5.12 17.92 2.54
CA GLY A 28 -4.04 18.26 1.65
C GLY A 28 -4.58 18.52 0.27
N SER A 29 -3.65 18.68 -0.66
CA SER A 29 -4.01 18.98 -2.05
C SER A 29 -4.29 17.71 -2.86
N ARG A 30 -4.02 16.51 -2.31
CA ARG A 30 -4.11 15.22 -3.00
C ARG A 30 -5.31 14.41 -2.51
N PRO A 31 -5.98 13.63 -3.38
CA PRO A 31 -6.89 12.60 -2.93
C PRO A 31 -6.14 11.51 -2.16
N TRP A 32 -6.85 10.73 -1.32
CA TRP A 32 -6.24 9.56 -0.69
C TRP A 32 -7.23 8.43 -0.47
N PHE A 33 -6.69 7.23 -0.45
CA PHE A 33 -7.43 6.05 -0.04
C PHE A 33 -7.02 5.63 1.36
N TYR A 34 -7.99 5.13 2.11
CA TYR A 34 -7.79 4.55 3.43
C TYR A 34 -8.45 3.19 3.45
N TRP A 35 -7.75 2.19 3.99
CA TRP A 35 -8.37 0.91 4.27
C TRP A 35 -7.64 0.15 5.38
N HIS A 36 -8.35 -0.83 5.92
CA HIS A 36 -7.84 -1.71 6.95
C HIS A 36 -6.99 -2.80 6.29
N ALA A 37 -5.71 -2.90 6.67
CA ALA A 37 -4.78 -3.84 6.05
C ALA A 37 -4.99 -5.27 6.53
N ALA A 38 -5.54 -5.45 7.72
CA ALA A 38 -5.98 -6.73 8.26
C ALA A 38 -7.43 -7.07 7.84
N ARG A 39 -7.90 -8.28 8.17
CA ARG A 39 -9.30 -8.64 7.98
C ARG A 39 -10.18 -7.79 8.89
N VAL A 40 -11.11 -7.05 8.31
CA VAL A 40 -12.21 -6.43 9.07
C VAL A 40 -13.10 -7.55 9.58
N THR A 41 -13.23 -7.66 10.90
CA THR A 41 -14.09 -8.64 11.58
C THR A 41 -15.15 -7.92 12.40
N ASP A 42 -16.11 -8.65 12.96
CA ASP A 42 -17.13 -8.06 13.85
C ASP A 42 -16.51 -7.46 15.14
N ALA A 43 -15.27 -7.82 15.46
CA ALA A 43 -14.49 -7.21 16.54
C ALA A 43 -13.74 -5.93 16.13
N SER A 44 -13.72 -5.58 14.84
CA SER A 44 -13.13 -4.34 14.34
C SER A 44 -13.97 -3.13 14.75
N GLN A 45 -13.32 -2.00 14.95
CA GLN A 45 -14.03 -0.74 15.25
C GLN A 45 -15.05 -0.42 14.15
N ALA A 46 -16.25 0.02 14.53
CA ALA A 46 -17.36 0.25 13.61
C ALA A 46 -17.02 1.18 12.43
N MET A 47 -16.09 2.12 12.62
CA MET A 47 -15.59 3.00 11.55
C MET A 47 -14.94 2.25 10.38
N TYR A 48 -14.35 1.07 10.60
CA TYR A 48 -13.78 0.26 9.52
C TYR A 48 -14.83 -0.31 8.58
N ASN A 49 -16.11 -0.37 8.98
CA ASN A 49 -17.20 -0.80 8.10
C ASN A 49 -17.35 0.12 6.88
N ASN A 50 -17.05 1.41 7.04
CA ASN A 50 -17.05 2.39 5.95
C ASN A 50 -16.02 2.01 4.86
N PHE A 51 -14.93 1.35 5.24
CA PHE A 51 -13.85 0.97 4.32
C PHE A 51 -13.83 -0.53 4.01
N LYS A 52 -14.86 -1.27 4.44
CA LYS A 52 -14.89 -2.74 4.32
C LYS A 52 -14.76 -3.20 2.87
N LEU A 53 -15.50 -2.57 1.95
CA LEU A 53 -15.50 -2.96 0.53
C LEU A 53 -14.12 -2.84 -0.11
N ILE A 54 -13.45 -1.70 0.06
CA ILE A 54 -12.10 -1.49 -0.49
C ILE A 54 -11.06 -2.36 0.23
N SER A 55 -11.17 -2.54 1.55
CA SER A 55 -10.28 -3.41 2.34
C SER A 55 -10.37 -4.85 1.86
N GLU A 56 -11.59 -5.37 1.65
CA GLU A 56 -11.83 -6.73 1.18
C GLU A 56 -11.39 -6.93 -0.28
N ALA A 57 -11.66 -5.96 -1.15
CA ALA A 57 -11.21 -5.99 -2.54
C ALA A 57 -9.68 -6.02 -2.65
N PHE A 58 -9.00 -5.15 -1.90
CA PHE A 58 -7.53 -5.12 -1.85
C PHE A 58 -6.97 -6.42 -1.26
N ARG A 59 -7.53 -6.92 -0.16
CA ARG A 59 -7.12 -8.20 0.43
C ARG A 59 -7.25 -9.35 -0.58
N LYS A 60 -8.35 -9.40 -1.32
CA LYS A 60 -8.58 -10.45 -2.31
C LYS A 60 -7.50 -10.48 -3.38
N VAL A 61 -7.11 -9.32 -3.94
CA VAL A 61 -6.05 -9.28 -4.96
C VAL A 61 -4.67 -9.60 -4.39
N VAL A 62 -4.39 -9.21 -3.13
CA VAL A 62 -3.16 -9.61 -2.43
C VAL A 62 -3.11 -11.12 -2.20
N GLU A 63 -4.23 -11.74 -1.81
CA GLU A 63 -4.33 -13.20 -1.64
C GLU A 63 -4.16 -13.93 -2.98
N MET A 64 -4.67 -13.38 -4.09
CA MET A 64 -4.47 -13.95 -5.43
C MET A 64 -3.01 -13.90 -5.89
N ASP A 65 -2.24 -12.92 -5.43
CA ASP A 65 -0.79 -12.84 -5.68
C ASP A 65 0.04 -13.75 -4.76
N ASP A 66 -0.57 -14.33 -3.72
CA ASP A 66 0.02 -15.24 -2.73
C ASP A 66 1.46 -14.89 -2.31
N PRO A 67 1.67 -13.79 -1.55
CA PRO A 67 3.00 -13.42 -1.06
C PRO A 67 3.53 -14.37 0.02
N VAL A 68 2.71 -15.28 0.57
CA VAL A 68 3.10 -16.18 1.66
C VAL A 68 3.97 -17.32 1.15
N VAL A 69 3.72 -17.82 -0.07
CA VAL A 69 4.50 -18.90 -0.68
C VAL A 69 5.81 -18.43 -1.31
N LYS A 70 6.02 -17.12 -1.42
CA LYS A 70 7.22 -16.54 -2.03
C LYS A 70 8.35 -16.45 -0.99
N PRO A 71 9.63 -16.58 -1.42
CA PRO A 71 10.76 -16.42 -0.52
C PRO A 71 10.71 -15.06 0.19
N MET A 72 10.87 -15.06 1.52
CA MET A 72 10.78 -13.84 2.31
C MET A 72 11.82 -12.80 1.86
N GLU A 73 13.02 -13.23 1.50
CA GLU A 73 14.07 -12.35 0.95
C GLU A 73 13.65 -11.61 -0.31
N ASP A 74 12.93 -12.28 -1.21
CA ASP A 74 12.41 -11.66 -2.43
C ASP A 74 11.26 -10.70 -2.12
N ILE A 75 10.42 -11.01 -1.13
CA ILE A 75 9.35 -10.11 -0.69
C ILE A 75 9.93 -8.83 -0.06
N LEU A 76 10.99 -8.96 0.74
CA LEU A 76 11.64 -7.82 1.38
C LEU A 76 12.41 -6.95 0.39
N ASN A 77 13.06 -7.59 -0.59
CA ASN A 77 13.83 -6.92 -1.62
C ASN A 77 12.92 -6.35 -2.73
N PHE A 78 12.73 -5.03 -2.75
CA PHE A 78 11.93 -4.36 -3.79
C PHE A 78 12.51 -4.50 -5.22
N GLN A 79 13.77 -4.88 -5.36
CA GLN A 79 14.44 -5.15 -6.63
C GLN A 79 14.28 -6.60 -7.10
N SER A 80 13.64 -7.46 -6.30
CA SER A 80 13.43 -8.86 -6.67
C SER A 80 12.57 -8.98 -7.93
N GLY A 81 12.67 -10.14 -8.60
CA GLY A 81 11.87 -10.46 -9.78
C GLY A 81 10.36 -10.34 -9.54
N ILE A 82 9.90 -10.58 -8.30
CA ILE A 82 8.49 -10.44 -7.91
C ILE A 82 7.96 -9.05 -8.26
N TYR A 83 8.76 -8.00 -8.01
CA TYR A 83 8.35 -6.62 -8.25
C TYR A 83 8.76 -6.10 -9.63
N GLN A 84 9.79 -6.66 -10.26
CA GLN A 84 10.33 -6.14 -11.51
C GLN A 84 9.69 -6.78 -12.76
N THR A 85 9.34 -8.06 -12.72
CA THR A 85 8.99 -8.82 -13.95
C THR A 85 7.66 -9.55 -13.88
N VAL A 86 7.10 -9.77 -12.69
CA VAL A 86 5.88 -10.55 -12.52
C VAL A 86 4.65 -9.66 -12.67
N ASP A 87 3.67 -10.16 -13.43
CA ASP A 87 2.33 -9.59 -13.48
C ASP A 87 1.59 -9.91 -12.16
N LEU A 88 1.03 -8.89 -11.52
CA LEU A 88 0.38 -9.00 -10.22
C LEU A 88 -1.05 -8.45 -10.29
N TRP A 89 -1.99 -9.14 -9.64
CA TRP A 89 -3.36 -8.68 -9.44
C TRP A 89 -3.39 -7.38 -8.64
N THR A 90 -2.51 -7.26 -7.65
CA THR A 90 -2.39 -6.04 -6.82
C THR A 90 -1.98 -4.84 -7.65
N CYS A 91 -1.05 -4.98 -8.61
CA CYS A 91 -0.69 -3.91 -9.55
C CYS A 91 -1.87 -3.53 -10.44
N GLY A 92 -2.60 -4.52 -10.95
CA GLY A 92 -3.83 -4.32 -11.71
C GLY A 92 -4.84 -3.45 -10.97
N PHE A 93 -5.11 -3.83 -9.71
CA PHE A 93 -6.03 -3.14 -8.82
C PHE A 93 -5.56 -1.70 -8.53
N ILE A 94 -4.27 -1.49 -8.25
CA ILE A 94 -3.70 -0.16 -8.07
C ILE A 94 -3.92 0.70 -9.32
N SER A 95 -3.72 0.15 -10.53
CA SER A 95 -3.98 0.91 -11.77
C SER A 95 -5.46 1.30 -11.91
N CYS A 96 -6.40 0.43 -11.50
CA CYS A 96 -7.81 0.78 -11.45
C CYS A 96 -8.09 1.94 -10.48
N LEU A 97 -7.48 1.92 -9.29
CA LEU A 97 -7.59 3.01 -8.32
C LEU A 97 -7.02 4.33 -8.85
N LEU A 98 -5.87 4.30 -9.53
CA LEU A 98 -5.27 5.48 -10.15
C LEU A 98 -6.16 6.08 -11.24
N LYS A 99 -6.78 5.24 -12.07
CA LYS A 99 -7.75 5.69 -13.08
C LYS A 99 -8.98 6.32 -12.42
N TYR A 100 -9.48 5.71 -11.37
CA TYR A 100 -10.63 6.23 -10.62
C TYR A 100 -10.31 7.58 -9.95
N SER A 101 -9.12 7.73 -9.37
CA SER A 101 -8.72 8.96 -8.65
C SER A 101 -8.49 10.16 -9.56
N LYS A 102 -8.30 9.97 -10.88
CA LYS A 102 -8.03 11.06 -11.85
C LYS A 102 -9.08 12.17 -11.89
N HIS A 103 -10.29 11.89 -11.41
CA HIS A 103 -11.42 12.80 -11.41
C HIS A 103 -11.90 13.17 -9.99
N GLN A 104 -11.16 12.76 -8.97
CA GLN A 104 -11.53 13.01 -7.58
C GLN A 104 -10.91 14.31 -7.08
N SER A 105 -11.64 14.98 -6.19
CA SER A 105 -11.14 16.16 -5.47
C SER A 105 -10.09 15.77 -4.43
N ALA A 106 -9.42 16.78 -3.88
CA ALA A 106 -8.38 16.65 -2.85
C ALA A 106 -8.96 16.24 -1.48
N GLN A 107 -9.56 15.06 -1.41
CA GLN A 107 -10.22 14.52 -0.22
C GLN A 107 -10.05 13.01 -0.13
N MET A 108 -10.44 12.45 1.02
CA MET A 108 -10.54 11.01 1.19
C MET A 108 -11.53 10.43 0.18
N ILE A 109 -11.08 9.46 -0.61
CA ILE A 109 -11.94 8.73 -1.54
C ILE A 109 -12.63 7.61 -0.78
N HIS A 110 -13.94 7.74 -0.64
CA HIS A 110 -14.80 6.74 0.00
C HIS A 110 -15.58 5.96 -1.07
N LEU A 111 -15.47 4.64 -1.06
CA LEU A 111 -16.18 3.76 -2.00
C LEU A 111 -17.48 3.25 -1.35
N GLU A 112 -18.52 4.09 -1.37
CA GLU A 112 -19.82 3.81 -0.72
C GLU A 112 -20.63 2.70 -1.38
N GLN A 113 -20.46 2.55 -2.69
CA GLN A 113 -21.11 1.50 -3.48
C GLN A 113 -20.07 0.50 -3.95
N LYS A 114 -20.51 -0.74 -4.20
CA LYS A 114 -19.66 -1.78 -4.78
C LYS A 114 -19.24 -1.36 -6.19
N ILE A 115 -18.08 -0.71 -6.29
CA ILE A 115 -17.44 -0.46 -7.58
C ILE A 115 -16.80 -1.77 -8.03
N GLU A 116 -17.33 -2.35 -9.10
CA GLU A 116 -16.72 -3.52 -9.71
C GLU A 116 -15.58 -3.07 -10.62
N PHE A 117 -14.37 -3.08 -10.08
CA PHE A 117 -13.18 -2.94 -10.91
C PHE A 117 -12.98 -4.22 -11.72
N HIS A 118 -12.92 -4.07 -13.05
CA HIS A 118 -12.37 -5.11 -13.90
C HIS A 118 -10.84 -5.08 -13.78
N VAL A 119 -10.31 -5.93 -12.90
CA VAL A 119 -8.88 -6.01 -12.62
C VAL A 119 -8.23 -6.96 -13.61
N GLU A 120 -7.23 -6.47 -14.33
CA GLU A 120 -6.31 -7.28 -15.13
C GLU A 120 -4.95 -7.27 -14.45
N MET A 121 -4.21 -8.38 -14.47
CA MET A 121 -2.86 -8.41 -13.94
C MET A 121 -1.95 -7.44 -14.71
N ARG A 122 -1.04 -6.80 -13.99
CA ARG A 122 -0.08 -5.84 -14.57
C ARG A 122 1.27 -5.93 -13.87
N THR A 123 2.34 -5.48 -14.53
CA THR A 123 3.62 -5.31 -13.86
C THR A 123 3.63 -4.04 -13.00
N ALA A 124 4.53 -3.97 -12.01
CA ALA A 124 4.76 -2.72 -11.28
C ALA A 124 5.29 -1.61 -12.21
N GLN A 125 6.00 -1.98 -13.29
CA GLN A 125 6.50 -1.04 -14.28
C GLN A 125 5.37 -0.37 -15.06
N ASP A 126 4.31 -1.10 -15.41
CA ASP A 126 3.13 -0.54 -16.06
C ASP A 126 2.45 0.52 -15.18
N VAL A 127 2.30 0.21 -13.89
CA VAL A 127 1.75 1.14 -12.90
C VAL A 127 2.67 2.34 -12.72
N TYR A 128 3.99 2.14 -12.61
CA TYR A 128 4.96 3.22 -12.52
C TYR A 128 4.89 4.17 -13.72
N ASN A 129 4.72 3.64 -14.94
CA ASN A 129 4.55 4.43 -16.14
C ASN A 129 3.25 5.26 -16.12
N GLU A 130 2.14 4.68 -15.61
CA GLU A 130 0.90 5.42 -15.40
C GLU A 130 1.07 6.55 -14.37
N VAL A 131 1.77 6.27 -13.27
CA VAL A 131 2.11 7.26 -12.24
C VAL A 131 2.94 8.41 -12.82
N LYS A 132 3.96 8.10 -13.62
CA LYS A 132 4.79 9.10 -14.29
C LYS A 132 3.95 9.98 -15.23
N LYS A 133 3.12 9.36 -16.07
CA LYS A 133 2.20 10.07 -16.96
C LYS A 133 1.25 11.00 -16.19
N MET A 134 0.69 10.54 -15.08
CA MET A 134 -0.18 11.38 -14.23
C MET A 134 0.55 12.60 -13.63
N LYS A 135 1.84 12.49 -13.30
CA LYS A 135 2.65 13.63 -12.82
C LYS A 135 2.88 14.66 -13.93
N GLU A 136 3.06 14.20 -15.16
CA GLU A 136 3.32 15.03 -16.34
C GLU A 136 2.06 15.76 -16.86
N GLU A 137 0.87 15.19 -16.67
CA GLU A 137 -0.42 15.74 -17.15
C GLU A 137 -0.95 16.95 -16.34
N ASN A 138 -0.19 18.06 -16.27
CA ASN A 138 -0.61 19.36 -15.72
C ASN A 138 -0.98 19.37 -14.22
N GLY A 139 -0.15 18.75 -13.37
CA GLY A 139 -0.26 18.93 -11.92
C GLY A 139 -1.39 18.14 -11.27
N LYS A 140 -1.89 17.09 -11.92
CA LYS A 140 -2.82 16.16 -11.27
C LYS A 140 -2.17 15.55 -10.04
N GLN A 141 -2.93 15.59 -8.97
CA GLN A 141 -2.50 15.23 -7.64
C GLN A 141 -2.59 13.71 -7.52
N LEU A 142 -1.45 13.03 -7.56
CA LEU A 142 -1.41 11.58 -7.34
C LEU A 142 -2.02 11.23 -5.98
N PRO A 143 -2.87 10.19 -5.90
CA PRO A 143 -3.35 9.75 -4.62
C PRO A 143 -2.20 9.21 -3.78
N PHE A 144 -2.34 9.34 -2.47
CA PHE A 144 -1.56 8.55 -1.53
C PHE A 144 -2.46 7.52 -0.83
N PHE A 145 -1.83 6.54 -0.20
CA PHE A 145 -2.52 5.37 0.34
C PHE A 145 -2.21 5.21 1.82
N ILE A 146 -3.22 4.88 2.60
CA ILE A 146 -3.08 4.65 4.04
C ILE A 146 -3.52 3.21 4.34
N LEU A 147 -2.58 2.43 4.86
CA LEU A 147 -2.76 1.05 5.31
C LEU A 147 -2.80 1.05 6.84
N ASP A 148 -4.01 0.99 7.42
CA ASP A 148 -4.18 0.99 8.88
C ASP A 148 -4.18 -0.42 9.47
N GLU A 149 -3.82 -0.52 10.75
CA GLU A 149 -3.72 -1.74 11.54
C GLU A 149 -2.91 -2.85 10.84
N MET A 150 -1.76 -2.49 10.29
CA MET A 150 -0.77 -3.47 9.87
C MET A 150 -0.12 -4.12 11.09
N THR A 151 -0.33 -5.42 11.23
CA THR A 151 0.21 -6.24 12.32
C THR A 151 1.16 -7.31 11.76
N PRO A 152 2.41 -6.96 11.42
CA PRO A 152 3.39 -7.94 10.98
C PRO A 152 3.76 -8.88 12.14
N ASN A 153 3.44 -10.16 11.99
CA ASN A 153 3.90 -11.25 12.86
C ASN A 153 4.54 -12.34 12.00
N ALA A 154 5.04 -13.42 12.61
CA ALA A 154 5.76 -14.48 11.89
C ALA A 154 4.97 -15.10 10.71
N ARG A 155 3.63 -15.02 10.70
CA ARG A 155 2.76 -15.54 9.63
C ARG A 155 2.32 -14.47 8.63
N THR A 156 2.34 -13.20 9.01
CA THR A 156 1.81 -12.08 8.21
C THR A 156 2.90 -11.11 7.73
N SER A 157 4.16 -11.32 8.12
CA SER A 157 5.28 -10.45 7.77
C SER A 157 5.51 -10.35 6.28
N SER A 158 5.34 -11.45 5.54
CA SER A 158 5.44 -11.45 4.08
C SER A 158 4.32 -10.63 3.44
N VAL A 159 3.08 -10.81 3.91
CA VAL A 159 1.91 -10.04 3.42
C VAL A 159 2.09 -8.55 3.68
N ALA A 160 2.45 -8.15 4.90
CA ALA A 160 2.63 -6.75 5.26
C ALA A 160 3.80 -6.10 4.49
N ALA A 161 4.91 -6.81 4.34
CA ALA A 161 6.05 -6.34 3.55
C ALA A 161 5.69 -6.21 2.07
N PHE A 162 4.94 -7.16 1.51
CA PHE A 162 4.45 -7.12 0.14
C PHE A 162 3.51 -5.94 -0.09
N GLN A 163 2.48 -5.80 0.75
CA GLN A 163 1.52 -4.69 0.69
C GLN A 163 2.23 -3.33 0.78
N ARG A 164 3.25 -3.18 1.63
CA ARG A 164 4.06 -1.96 1.67
C ARG A 164 4.89 -1.78 0.39
N ASN A 165 5.66 -2.79 0.00
CA ASN A 165 6.64 -2.68 -1.08
C ASN A 165 6.00 -2.48 -2.44
N ILE A 166 4.82 -3.06 -2.71
CA ILE A 166 4.16 -2.93 -4.01
C ILE A 166 3.83 -1.47 -4.36
N PHE A 167 3.32 -0.69 -3.41
CA PHE A 167 3.07 0.75 -3.62
C PHE A 167 4.37 1.50 -3.87
N ARG A 168 5.42 1.20 -3.09
CA ARG A 168 6.73 1.86 -3.21
C ARG A 168 7.37 1.60 -4.57
N THR A 169 7.33 0.35 -5.05
CA THR A 169 7.81 -0.03 -6.38
C THR A 169 7.01 0.67 -7.48
N CYS A 170 5.70 0.83 -7.31
CA CYS A 170 4.87 1.58 -8.27
C CYS A 170 5.11 3.10 -8.24
N GLY A 171 6.02 3.62 -7.40
CA GLY A 171 6.28 5.05 -7.28
C GLY A 171 5.14 5.82 -6.57
N LEU A 172 4.42 5.14 -5.67
CA LEU A 172 3.31 5.68 -4.91
C LEU A 172 3.68 5.89 -3.43
N VAL A 173 3.12 6.95 -2.85
CA VAL A 173 3.29 7.24 -1.42
C VAL A 173 2.32 6.37 -0.63
N VAL A 174 2.87 5.63 0.34
CA VAL A 174 2.10 4.81 1.27
C VAL A 174 2.44 5.19 2.71
N ILE A 175 1.40 5.34 3.53
CA ILE A 175 1.47 5.51 4.98
C ILE A 175 1.02 4.20 5.60
N VAL A 176 1.85 3.64 6.46
CA VAL A 176 1.55 2.40 7.17
C VAL A 176 1.35 2.72 8.63
N MET A 177 0.29 2.20 9.23
CA MET A 177 -0.05 2.44 10.62
C MET A 177 -0.30 1.11 11.33
N GLY A 178 0.11 1.03 12.59
CA GLY A 178 -0.05 -0.18 13.38
C GLY A 178 0.14 0.07 14.86
N THR A 179 -0.33 -0.90 15.62
CA THR A 179 -0.39 -0.89 17.08
C THR A 179 0.75 -1.66 17.75
N ASP A 180 1.44 -2.52 17.01
CA ASP A 180 2.55 -3.34 17.50
C ASP A 180 3.89 -2.63 17.19
N SER A 181 4.83 -2.64 18.13
CA SER A 181 6.21 -2.18 17.88
C SER A 181 6.86 -2.95 16.74
N LYS A 182 6.35 -4.14 16.38
CA LYS A 182 6.76 -4.88 15.19
C LYS A 182 6.47 -4.17 13.88
N ILE A 183 5.63 -3.13 13.83
CA ILE A 183 5.51 -2.32 12.61
C ILE A 183 6.81 -1.57 12.30
N SER A 184 7.61 -1.25 13.32
CA SER A 184 8.97 -0.71 13.13
C SER A 184 9.90 -1.70 12.41
N ASN A 185 9.65 -3.02 12.50
CA ASN A 185 10.40 -4.01 11.73
C ASN A 185 10.19 -3.83 10.21
N LEU A 186 9.05 -3.27 9.78
CA LEU A 186 8.85 -2.91 8.39
C LEU A 186 9.79 -1.77 7.96
N VAL A 187 10.24 -0.92 8.88
CA VAL A 187 11.24 0.11 8.61
C VAL A 187 12.62 -0.54 8.51
N THR A 188 13.01 -1.37 9.47
CA THR A 188 14.31 -2.07 9.47
C THR A 188 14.49 -3.01 8.28
N GLN A 189 13.41 -3.66 7.83
CA GLN A 189 13.42 -4.52 6.65
C GLN A 189 13.49 -3.75 5.34
N ALA A 190 13.06 -2.48 5.32
CA ALA A 190 13.12 -1.64 4.13
C ALA A 190 14.54 -1.08 3.87
N THR A 191 15.39 -1.04 4.90
CA THR A 191 16.79 -0.58 4.83
C THR A 191 17.77 -1.68 4.45
N GLY A 192 17.30 -2.77 3.81
CA GLY A 192 18.06 -3.98 3.44
C GLY A 192 19.58 -3.86 3.60
N SER A 193 20.12 -4.56 4.60
CA SER A 193 21.54 -4.71 4.94
C SER A 193 22.52 -4.04 3.97
N SER A 194 22.73 -2.72 4.14
CA SER A 194 23.95 -2.11 3.65
C SER A 194 25.09 -2.57 4.55
N THR A 195 25.55 -3.81 4.40
CA THR A 195 26.94 -4.12 4.74
C THR A 195 27.82 -3.46 3.68
N GLY A 196 27.92 -2.12 3.78
CA GLY A 196 29.07 -1.42 3.27
C GLY A 196 30.25 -1.95 4.06
N LYS A 197 31.05 -2.83 3.44
CA LYS A 197 32.42 -3.02 3.89
C LYS A 197 33.08 -1.65 3.77
N HIS A 198 33.37 -1.04 4.91
CA HIS A 198 34.44 -0.05 4.96
C HIS A 198 35.72 -0.75 4.45
N MET A 199 36.18 -0.34 3.28
CA MET A 199 37.58 -0.36 2.89
C MET A 199 37.95 1.08 2.51
#